data_AF-A0A3M8D521-F1
#
_entry.id   AF-A0A3M8D521-F1
#
_cell.length_a   1.000
_cell.length_b   1.000
_cell.length_c   1.000
_cell.angle_alpha   90.00
_cell.angle_beta   90.00
_cell.angle_gamma   90.00
#
_symmetry.space_group_name_H-M   'P 1'
#
loop_
_entity.id
_entity.type
_entity.pdbx_description
1 polymer ?
#
loop_
_entity_poly.entity_id
_entity_poly.type
_entity_poly.pdbx_seq_one_letter_code
_entity_poly.pdbx_strand_id
1 'polypeptide(L)'
;MFWLVWVLVSLIVWWGMNTLMTGKAGGNGWLASLIVALLGTWLGDLLLGNWLWMLAGFNVIAGAIGGIVLVWLWNLVSKQLK
;
A
#
# COMPACT_ATOMS: atom_id res chain seq x y z
N MET A 1 -0.27 5.99 18.18
CA MET A 1 -1.56 5.73 17.51
C MET A 1 -1.42 5.74 15.99
N PHE A 2 -0.71 6.73 15.42
CA PHE A 2 -0.32 6.79 13.99
C PHE A 2 0.22 5.47 13.42
N TRP A 3 1.28 4.91 14.02
CA TRP A 3 1.93 3.68 13.54
C TRP A 3 0.98 2.47 13.47
N LEU A 4 0.01 2.39 14.37
CA LEU A 4 -0.94 1.29 14.42
C LEU A 4 -1.99 1.42 13.31
N VAL A 5 -2.52 2.63 13.10
CA VAL A 5 -3.44 2.91 11.98
C VAL A 5 -2.73 2.71 10.64
N TRP A 6 -1.49 3.19 10.51
CA TRP A 6 -0.70 3.00 9.31
C TRP A 6 -0.52 1.52 8.96
N VAL A 7 -0.09 0.69 9.91
CA VAL A 7 0.07 -0.77 9.68
C VAL A 7 -1.27 -1.41 9.31
N LEU A 8 -2.37 -1.06 9.98
CA LEU A 8 -3.69 -1.59 9.67
C LEU A 8 -4.16 -1.20 8.26
N VAL A 9 -4.05 0.08 7.89
CA VAL A 9 -4.43 0.54 6.54
C VAL A 9 -3.55 -0.12 5.48
N SER A 10 -2.25 -0.23 5.74
CA SER A 10 -1.31 -0.91 4.85
C SER A 10 -1.66 -2.37 4.63
N LEU A 11 -2.03 -3.09 5.70
CA LEU A 11 -2.47 -4.48 5.61
C LEU A 11 -3.77 -4.62 4.82
N ILE A 12 -4.75 -3.73 5.03
CA ILE A 12 -6.02 -3.74 4.29
C ILE A 12 -5.78 -3.48 2.80
N VAL A 13 -5.00 -2.45 2.47
CA VAL A 13 -4.66 -2.10 1.09
C VAL A 13 -3.90 -3.23 0.43
N TRP A 14 -2.90 -3.76 1.11
CA TRP A 14 -2.11 -4.88 0.62
C TRP A 14 -2.96 -6.13 0.39
N TRP A 15 -3.84 -6.47 1.33
CA TRP A 15 -4.74 -7.60 1.18
C TRP A 15 -5.68 -7.40 -0.02
N GLY A 16 -6.28 -6.21 -0.15
CA GLY A 16 -7.12 -5.85 -1.29
C GLY A 16 -6.37 -5.90 -2.62
N MET A 17 -5.12 -5.42 -2.68
CA MET A 17 -4.29 -5.48 -3.88
C MET A 17 -3.86 -6.91 -4.20
N ASN A 18 -3.55 -7.72 -3.19
CA ASN A 18 -3.17 -9.11 -3.36
C ASN A 18 -4.35 -9.98 -3.85
N THR A 19 -5.58 -9.66 -3.42
CA THR A 19 -6.81 -10.32 -3.93
C THR A 19 -7.18 -9.83 -5.33
N LEU A 20 -7.10 -8.53 -5.61
CA LEU A 20 -7.37 -7.96 -6.94
C LEU A 20 -6.35 -8.40 -7.99
N MET A 21 -5.09 -8.56 -7.60
CA MET A 21 -4.00 -8.99 -8.48
C MET A 21 -3.70 -10.49 -8.36
N THR A 22 -4.70 -11.25 -7.89
CA THR A 22 -4.68 -12.70 -7.66
C THR A 22 -3.83 -13.44 -8.69
N GLY A 23 -2.72 -14.02 -8.23
CA GLY A 23 -1.93 -14.99 -8.98
C GLY A 23 -0.46 -14.65 -9.23
N LYS A 24 -0.01 -13.40 -9.10
CA LYS A 24 1.41 -13.04 -9.41
C LYS A 24 2.26 -12.59 -8.21
N ALA A 25 1.65 -12.17 -7.11
CA ALA A 25 2.37 -11.89 -5.86
C ALA A 25 2.58 -13.15 -4.99
N GLY A 26 1.88 -14.25 -5.27
CA GLY A 26 1.88 -15.49 -4.47
C GLY A 26 3.15 -16.35 -4.55
N GLY A 27 4.17 -15.95 -5.32
CA GLY A 27 5.47 -16.65 -5.37
C GLY A 27 6.64 -15.67 -5.32
N ASN A 28 7.55 -15.88 -4.36
CA ASN A 28 8.75 -15.08 -4.01
C ASN A 28 8.60 -13.55 -3.82
N GLY A 29 7.52 -12.91 -4.27
CA GLY A 29 7.31 -11.46 -4.23
C GLY A 29 6.30 -10.96 -3.19
N TRP A 30 5.69 -11.85 -2.41
CA TRP A 30 4.65 -11.52 -1.43
C TRP A 30 5.16 -10.56 -0.35
N LEU A 31 6.32 -10.85 0.24
CA LEU A 31 6.97 -9.96 1.22
C LEU A 31 7.37 -8.61 0.60
N ALA A 32 7.85 -8.61 -0.65
CA ALA A 32 8.19 -7.37 -1.35
C ALA A 32 6.94 -6.51 -1.58
N SER A 33 5.82 -7.10 -1.99
CA SER A 33 4.55 -6.39 -2.15
C SER A 33 4.01 -5.80 -0.84
N LEU A 34 4.26 -6.47 0.29
CA LEU A 34 3.89 -5.98 1.63
C LEU A 34 4.74 -4.76 2.02
N ILE A 35 6.05 -4.82 1.81
CA ILE A 35 6.95 -3.69 2.06
C ILE A 35 6.57 -2.51 1.17
N VAL A 36 6.28 -2.74 -0.10
CA VAL A 36 5.83 -1.69 -1.03
C VAL A 36 4.50 -1.09 -0.60
N ALA A 37 3.55 -1.89 -0.11
CA ALA A 37 2.29 -1.38 0.42
C ALA A 37 2.50 -0.49 1.64
N LEU A 38 3.33 -0.93 2.60
CA LEU A 38 3.69 -0.14 3.79
C LEU A 38 4.35 1.20 3.40
N LEU A 39 5.30 1.16 2.48
CA LEU A 39 5.95 2.37 1.98
C LEU A 39 4.97 3.25 1.22
N GLY A 40 4.07 2.68 0.41
CA GLY A 40 3.12 3.42 -0.40
C GLY A 40 2.06 4.11 0.43
N THR A 41 1.55 3.47 1.48
CA THR A 41 0.59 4.11 2.38
C THR A 41 1.21 5.20 3.22
N TRP A 42 2.46 5.03 3.64
CA TRP A 42 3.19 6.09 4.34
C TRP A 42 3.47 7.28 3.41
N LEU A 43 3.97 7.00 2.21
CA LEU A 43 4.29 8.01 1.20
C LEU A 43 3.02 8.73 0.71
N GLY A 44 1.90 8.02 0.58
CA GLY A 44 0.61 8.58 0.20
C GLY A 44 0.11 9.60 1.21
N ASP A 45 0.13 9.27 2.50
CA ASP A 45 -0.20 10.20 3.58
C ASP A 45 0.72 11.43 3.59
N LEU A 46 2.03 11.21 3.45
CA LEU A 46 3.03 12.28 3.45
C LEU A 46 2.91 13.23 2.24
N LEU A 47 2.64 12.71 1.04
CA LEU A 47 2.58 13.50 -0.19
C LEU A 47 1.23 14.15 -0.44
N LEU A 48 0.14 13.42 -0.22
CA LEU A 48 -1.21 13.94 -0.45
C LEU A 48 -1.69 14.76 0.74
N GLY A 49 -1.04 14.65 1.90
CA GLY A 49 -1.31 15.45 3.08
C GLY A 49 -2.63 15.13 3.74
N ASN A 50 -3.07 16.04 4.61
CA ASN A 50 -4.18 15.84 5.53
C ASN A 50 -5.49 16.40 4.99
N TRP A 51 -6.31 15.53 4.40
CA TRP A 51 -7.61 15.91 3.84
C TRP A 51 -8.62 14.77 3.87
N LEU A 52 -9.89 15.12 3.93
CA LEU A 52 -11.06 14.21 3.88
C LEU A 52 -11.21 13.28 5.09
N TRP A 53 -10.35 12.26 5.23
CA TRP A 53 -10.48 11.28 6.31
C TRP A 53 -9.16 11.02 7.02
N MET A 54 -9.01 11.65 8.19
CA MET A 54 -7.91 11.43 9.10
C MET A 54 -8.32 10.52 10.26
N LEU A 55 -7.48 9.56 10.60
CA LEU A 55 -7.67 8.66 11.72
C LEU A 55 -6.36 8.56 12.52
N ALA A 56 -6.41 9.03 13.76
CA ALA A 56 -5.26 9.09 14.68
C ALA A 56 -3.99 9.73 14.11
N GLY A 57 -4.15 10.78 13.29
CA GLY A 57 -3.06 11.53 12.67
C GLY A 57 -2.57 10.96 11.33
N PHE A 58 -3.21 9.91 10.82
CA PHE A 58 -2.93 9.33 9.50
C PHE A 58 -4.13 9.54 8.57
N ASN A 59 -3.91 10.07 7.38
CA ASN A 59 -4.93 10.18 6.35
C ASN A 59 -5.12 8.82 5.65
N VAL A 60 -6.22 8.16 5.99
CA VAL A 60 -6.54 6.81 5.53
C VAL A 60 -6.69 6.75 4.01
N ILE A 61 -7.29 7.79 3.43
CA ILE A 61 -7.58 7.85 1.98
C ILE A 61 -6.30 8.14 1.20
N ALA A 62 -5.56 9.16 1.63
CA ALA A 62 -4.26 9.49 1.05
C ALA A 62 -3.30 8.29 1.10
N GLY A 63 -3.21 7.63 2.26
CA GLY A 63 -2.45 6.42 2.42
C GLY A 63 -2.93 5.30 1.51
N ALA A 64 -4.23 5.01 1.48
CA ALA A 64 -4.77 3.97 0.60
C ALA A 64 -4.40 4.19 -0.87
N ILE A 65 -4.52 5.43 -1.36
CA ILE A 65 -4.15 5.80 -2.73
C ILE A 65 -2.66 5.55 -2.97
N GLY A 66 -1.77 6.03 -2.10
CA GLY A 66 -0.33 5.82 -2.25
C GLY A 66 0.08 4.35 -2.20
N GLY A 67 -0.56 3.56 -1.33
CA GLY A 67 -0.37 2.12 -1.24
C GLY A 67 -0.79 1.39 -2.50
N ILE A 68 -1.97 1.71 -3.05
CA ILE A 68 -2.48 1.14 -4.30
C ILE A 68 -1.54 1.49 -5.46
N VAL A 69 -1.13 2.75 -5.60
CA VAL A 69 -0.27 3.20 -6.71
C VAL A 69 1.10 2.54 -6.66
N LEU A 70 1.76 2.51 -5.49
CA LEU A 70 3.08 1.87 -5.40
C LEU A 70 3.02 0.36 -5.60
N VAL A 71 2.02 -0.32 -5.03
CA VAL A 71 1.86 -1.78 -5.23
C VAL A 71 1.54 -2.07 -6.69
N TRP A 72 0.75 -1.23 -7.35
CA TRP A 72 0.49 -1.36 -8.78
C TRP A 72 1.76 -1.17 -9.62
N LEU A 73 2.55 -0.12 -9.35
CA LEU A 73 3.84 0.11 -10.01
C LEU A 73 4.82 -1.05 -9.80
N TRP A 74 4.92 -1.56 -8.58
CA TRP A 74 5.75 -2.73 -8.27
C TRP A 74 5.32 -3.97 -9.07
N ASN A 75 4.01 -4.18 -9.21
CA ASN A 75 3.49 -5.29 -10.01
C ASN A 75 3.75 -5.12 -11.52
N LEU A 76 3.85 -3.89 -12.02
CA LEU A 76 4.27 -3.64 -13.41
C LEU A 76 5.76 -3.94 -13.59
N VAL A 77 6.61 -3.40 -12.71
CA VAL A 77 8.07 -3.57 -12.79
C VAL A 77 8.46 -5.05 -12.61
N SER A 78 7.89 -5.73 -11.62
CA SER A 78 8.16 -7.15 -11.37
C SER A 78 7.71 -8.09 -12.49
N LYS A 79 6.76 -7.67 -13.34
CA LYS A 79 6.39 -8.39 -14.56
C LYS A 79 7.41 -8.20 -15.69
N GLN A 80 8.10 -7.06 -15.75
CA GLN A 80 9.10 -6.76 -16.78
C GLN A 80 10.47 -7.38 -16.45
N LEU A 81 10.75 -7.62 -15.16
CA LEU A 81 11.99 -8.24 -14.69
C LEU A 81 11.98 -9.78 -14.76
N LYS A 82 10.85 -10.40 -15.12
CA LYS A 82 10.72 -11.84 -15.38
C LYS A 82 10.67 -12.08 -16.88
#